data_AF-A0A0B2UNT6-F1
#
_entry.id   AF-A0A0B2UNT6-F1
#
_cell.length_a   1.000
_cell.length_b   1.000
_cell.length_c   1.000
_cell.angle_alpha   90.00
_cell.angle_beta   90.00
_cell.angle_gamma   90.00
#
_symmetry.space_group_name_H-M   'P 1'
#
loop_
_entity.id
_entity.type
_entity.pdbx_description
1 polymer ?
#
loop_
_entity_poly.entity_id
_entity_poly.type
_entity_poly.pdbx_seq_one_letter_code
_entity_poly.pdbx_strand_id
1 'polypeptide(L)'
;MNERSVGQLGKLDEQTVDISNRMSVLMRRNADSDTSRIDNSSAENRSLASSTQRGGGNGADTTVSSSGAKEKCGSRVSVNVGVLGHVDCGKTTLARAISSLASTAAFDKHAKAENLRANTIDLGFSSLSIDRYTIALIDCPGHASLIGAVLAASSVFDMAIIVVDAQKGVQPQTAEHLLLISILCPHHAIVVINKVDLVGNEQLESLRNQLGKVLKYFGIDAQSPVVCVSLLGDCVDESARAVIDALKSVLYEPERRLSEHFVMSVDHCFPIKGKGTVMTGTIIDGSCSLGMEVEIAALKEKRKVKGIQHWKENVKSATMGERVGVLFQDVPPKHIDRTVIFQPGALESVQFAVASVTQISHFKSKLSSRSKIHISIGFETVMANCQFLAEDDREEFEQFSSLDEHVTTVLLVFDQPVYATVGSFYMAAKLDMQRKGCRFAFYGNIKRIVHSGDEVCRFHRKHRSGCVTRIEADRTSVICASLFSKQSDMRVFLSMAVSLSTGERGTIEGPFGKSGKTRVRIPQGASEKTVAALEAGETITVELWMKKYINTNKLVSYIP
;
A
#
# COMPACT_ATOMS: atom_id res chain seq x y z
N MET A 1 -36.33 -2.86 18.61
CA MET A 1 -35.29 -3.92 18.49
C MET A 1 -33.92 -3.26 18.63
N ASN A 2 -33.59 -2.52 19.68
CA ASN A 2 -33.48 -2.78 21.13
C ASN A 2 -32.18 -3.49 21.56
N GLU A 3 -31.24 -2.65 22.00
CA GLU A 3 -30.45 -2.75 23.25
C GLU A 3 -29.38 -3.84 23.38
N ARG A 4 -29.37 -4.89 22.56
CA ARG A 4 -28.30 -5.91 22.61
C ARG A 4 -26.99 -5.51 21.92
N SER A 5 -27.01 -4.52 21.02
CA SER A 5 -25.83 -4.07 20.27
C SER A 5 -24.97 -3.04 21.01
N VAL A 6 -25.52 -2.39 22.05
CA VAL A 6 -24.83 -1.34 22.83
C VAL A 6 -23.95 -1.96 23.92
N GLY A 7 -24.33 -3.13 24.45
CA GLY A 7 -23.57 -3.83 25.51
C GLY A 7 -22.25 -4.48 25.08
N GLN A 8 -21.98 -4.60 23.78
CA GLN A 8 -20.70 -5.13 23.26
C GLN A 8 -19.62 -4.05 23.08
N LEU A 9 -20.01 -2.77 23.01
CA LEU A 9 -19.05 -1.65 22.90
C LEU A 9 -18.46 -1.24 24.26
N GLY A 10 -19.22 -1.38 25.35
CA GLY A 10 -18.76 -1.01 26.70
C GLY A 10 -17.72 -1.95 27.33
N LYS A 11 -17.49 -3.14 26.77
CA LYS A 11 -16.44 -4.07 27.24
C LYS A 11 -15.07 -3.87 26.58
N LEU A 12 -15.00 -3.00 25.56
CA LEU A 12 -13.75 -2.65 24.88
C LEU A 12 -12.97 -1.54 25.61
N ASP A 13 -13.62 -0.75 26.48
CA ASP A 13 -12.99 0.39 27.15
C ASP A 13 -11.88 -0.02 28.14
N GLU A 14 -12.00 -1.15 28.85
CA GLU A 14 -10.99 -1.57 29.83
C GLU A 14 -9.74 -2.22 29.19
N GLN A 15 -9.87 -2.87 28.02
CA GLN A 15 -8.71 -3.44 27.30
C GLN A 15 -7.95 -2.39 26.46
N THR A 16 -8.61 -1.28 26.08
CA THR A 16 -8.01 -0.24 25.22
C THR A 16 -6.98 0.62 25.96
N VAL A 17 -7.13 0.80 27.28
CA VAL A 17 -6.21 1.59 28.11
C VAL A 17 -4.84 0.89 28.26
N ASP A 18 -4.81 -0.45 28.26
CA ASP A 18 -3.58 -1.22 28.46
C ASP A 18 -2.74 -1.36 27.15
N ILE A 19 -3.41 -1.33 25.98
CA ILE A 19 -2.77 -1.39 24.65
C ILE A 19 -2.15 -0.03 24.26
N SER A 20 -2.80 1.08 24.60
CA SER A 20 -2.28 2.44 24.37
C SER A 20 -0.97 2.71 25.15
N ASN A 21 -0.87 2.20 26.38
CA ASN A 21 0.34 2.29 27.19
C ASN A 21 1.48 1.39 26.66
N ARG A 22 1.17 0.28 25.98
CA ARG A 22 2.19 -0.58 25.34
C ARG A 22 2.72 -0.01 24.03
N MET A 23 1.88 0.63 23.21
CA MET A 23 2.31 1.27 21.95
C MET A 23 3.19 2.52 22.16
N SER A 24 2.92 3.30 23.21
CA SER A 24 3.72 4.50 23.53
C SER A 24 5.12 4.17 24.06
N VAL A 25 5.33 2.99 24.66
CA VAL A 25 6.66 2.50 25.08
C VAL A 25 7.48 1.94 23.91
N LEU A 26 6.83 1.34 22.91
CA LEU A 26 7.48 0.84 21.68
C LEU A 26 7.92 1.99 20.75
N MET A 27 7.11 3.05 20.64
CA MET A 27 7.46 4.24 19.85
C MET A 27 8.65 5.04 20.44
N ARG A 28 8.84 5.03 21.77
CA ARG A 28 9.99 5.69 22.41
C ARG A 28 11.31 4.93 22.26
N ARG A 29 11.28 3.60 22.19
CA ARG A 29 12.51 2.78 22.01
C ARG A 29 13.10 2.84 20.60
N ASN A 30 12.27 3.09 19.58
CA ASN A 30 12.73 3.22 18.20
C ASN A 30 13.32 4.61 17.88
N ALA A 31 12.98 5.65 18.65
CA ALA A 31 13.55 6.99 18.46
C ALA A 31 14.96 7.14 19.07
N ASP A 32 15.27 6.40 20.14
CA ASP A 32 16.56 6.47 20.85
C ASP A 32 17.67 5.59 20.21
N SER A 33 17.33 4.70 19.27
CA SER A 33 18.30 3.82 18.61
C SER A 33 18.95 4.42 17.35
N ASP A 34 18.32 5.43 16.72
CA ASP A 34 18.80 6.04 15.48
C ASP A 34 19.67 7.32 15.69
N THR A 35 19.79 7.82 16.92
CA THR A 35 20.52 9.07 17.23
C THR A 35 21.95 8.86 17.74
N SER A 36 22.47 7.63 17.77
CA SER A 36 23.79 7.33 18.33
C SER A 36 24.79 6.79 17.30
N ARG A 37 24.87 7.34 16.08
CA ARG A 37 25.86 6.83 15.11
C ARG A 37 26.29 7.73 13.95
N ILE A 38 26.38 9.06 14.12
CA ILE A 38 27.13 9.89 13.17
C ILE A 38 27.83 11.03 13.95
N ASP A 39 29.10 10.83 14.27
CA ASP A 39 30.04 11.91 14.54
C ASP A 39 31.48 11.46 14.23
N ASN A 40 32.28 12.44 13.78
CA ASN A 40 33.72 12.43 13.44
C ASN A 40 34.14 12.06 12.01
N SER A 41 34.24 13.08 11.14
CA SER A 41 35.51 13.52 10.52
C SER A 41 35.27 14.82 9.72
N SER A 42 35.58 15.99 10.29
CA SER A 42 36.76 16.82 9.95
C SER A 42 36.90 17.09 8.44
N ALA A 43 36.44 18.25 7.96
CA ALA A 43 37.21 19.49 7.83
C ALA A 43 38.21 19.47 6.66
N GLU A 44 37.94 20.31 5.64
CA GLU A 44 38.89 21.08 4.80
C GLU A 44 38.24 21.42 3.44
N ASN A 45 37.79 22.66 3.22
CA ASN A 45 38.56 23.59 2.40
C ASN A 45 37.91 24.97 2.26
N ARG A 46 38.80 25.96 2.36
CA ARG A 46 38.55 27.39 2.33
C ARG A 46 38.35 27.91 0.90
N SER A 47 37.55 28.97 0.84
CA SER A 47 37.63 30.16 -0.02
C SER A 47 38.59 30.16 -1.22
N LEU A 48 38.07 30.60 -2.37
CA LEU A 48 38.73 31.62 -3.21
C LEU A 48 37.72 32.27 -4.16
N ALA A 49 37.33 33.49 -3.81
CA ALA A 49 36.76 34.45 -4.73
C ALA A 49 37.88 34.96 -5.65
N SER A 50 37.59 35.12 -6.94
CA SER A 50 38.39 35.98 -7.82
C SER A 50 37.48 36.86 -8.67
N SER A 51 37.60 38.15 -8.37
CA SER A 51 37.15 39.28 -9.14
C SER A 51 38.02 39.46 -10.39
N THR A 52 37.43 39.74 -11.55
CA THR A 52 38.12 40.51 -12.59
C THR A 52 37.12 41.44 -13.26
N GLN A 53 37.48 42.72 -13.26
CA GLN A 53 36.71 43.83 -13.80
C GLN A 53 37.57 44.51 -14.89
N ARG A 54 36.93 44.91 -16.00
CA ARG A 54 37.15 46.12 -16.83
C ARG A 54 37.46 45.96 -18.33
N GLY A 55 36.76 46.82 -19.08
CA GLY A 55 37.03 47.32 -20.45
C GLY A 55 35.90 46.93 -21.41
N GLY A 56 35.02 47.77 -21.97
CA GLY A 56 34.95 49.23 -22.15
C GLY A 56 34.75 49.54 -23.64
N GLY A 57 33.62 50.17 -24.03
CA GLY A 57 33.51 50.87 -25.33
C GLY A 57 32.21 50.74 -26.16
N ASN A 58 31.29 51.69 -25.95
CA ASN A 58 30.40 52.42 -26.88
C ASN A 58 29.55 51.75 -27.99
N GLY A 59 28.27 52.16 -28.00
CA GLY A 59 27.40 52.17 -29.19
C GLY A 59 25.93 52.36 -28.80
N ALA A 60 25.44 53.59 -28.85
CA ALA A 60 24.06 53.96 -28.52
C ALA A 60 23.05 53.39 -29.52
N ASP A 61 21.89 52.93 -29.03
CA ASP A 61 20.63 53.28 -29.69
C ASP A 61 19.47 53.29 -28.69
N THR A 62 18.64 54.33 -28.81
CA THR A 62 17.61 54.69 -27.83
C THR A 62 16.27 54.25 -28.39
N THR A 63 15.70 53.16 -27.86
CA THR A 63 14.28 52.86 -28.04
C THR A 63 13.64 52.61 -26.69
N VAL A 64 12.81 53.57 -26.28
CA VAL A 64 11.92 53.48 -25.13
C VAL A 64 10.94 52.33 -25.37
N SER A 65 11.15 51.21 -24.66
CA SER A 65 10.11 50.20 -24.46
C SER A 65 9.94 50.01 -22.96
N SER A 66 8.77 50.42 -22.47
CA SER A 66 8.29 50.22 -21.11
C SER A 66 8.48 48.77 -20.67
N SER A 67 9.54 48.51 -19.92
CA SER A 67 9.77 47.26 -19.21
C SER A 67 8.82 47.21 -18.02
N GLY A 68 7.59 46.76 -18.27
CA GLY A 68 6.74 46.19 -17.23
C GLY A 68 7.54 45.06 -16.59
N ALA A 69 7.88 45.23 -15.33
CA ALA A 69 8.51 44.20 -14.52
C ALA A 69 7.67 42.92 -14.65
N LYS A 70 8.23 41.90 -15.31
CA LYS A 70 7.73 40.53 -15.19
C LYS A 70 7.85 40.19 -13.71
N GLU A 71 6.72 40.24 -13.01
CA GLU A 71 6.57 39.50 -11.76
C GLU A 71 7.12 38.10 -11.99
N LYS A 72 8.08 37.71 -11.15
CA LYS A 72 8.57 36.35 -11.08
C LYS A 72 7.35 35.47 -10.81
N CYS A 73 6.84 34.79 -11.83
CA CYS A 73 5.80 33.79 -11.69
C CYS A 73 6.36 32.71 -10.76
N GLY A 74 5.92 32.72 -9.50
CA GLY A 74 6.33 31.72 -8.52
C GLY A 74 6.02 30.31 -9.03
N SER A 75 6.86 29.34 -8.70
CA SER A 75 6.62 27.94 -9.05
C SER A 75 5.25 27.49 -8.55
N ARG A 76 4.38 27.11 -9.49
CA ARG A 76 3.08 26.53 -9.18
C ARG A 76 3.29 25.12 -8.64
N VAL A 77 2.64 24.79 -7.54
CA VAL A 77 2.71 23.45 -6.91
C VAL A 77 1.51 22.66 -7.36
N SER A 78 1.72 21.54 -8.04
CA SER A 78 0.60 20.66 -8.44
C SER A 78 0.20 19.77 -7.27
N VAL A 79 -1.09 19.54 -7.02
CA VAL A 79 -1.59 18.64 -5.97
C VAL A 79 -2.72 17.79 -6.55
N ASN A 80 -2.67 16.48 -6.35
CA ASN A 80 -3.66 15.55 -6.88
C ASN A 80 -4.65 15.16 -5.78
N VAL A 81 -5.93 15.46 -6.00
CA VAL A 81 -6.99 15.30 -4.99
C VAL A 81 -8.05 14.35 -5.50
N GLY A 82 -8.19 13.20 -4.82
CA GLY A 82 -9.22 12.21 -5.14
C GLY A 82 -10.59 12.60 -4.60
N VAL A 83 -11.63 12.63 -5.44
CA VAL A 83 -13.02 12.84 -5.01
C VAL A 83 -13.72 11.50 -4.90
N LEU A 84 -13.97 11.06 -3.66
CA LEU A 84 -14.46 9.74 -3.28
C LEU A 84 -15.83 9.82 -2.61
N GLY A 85 -16.57 8.71 -2.60
CA GLY A 85 -17.91 8.66 -1.99
C GLY A 85 -18.84 7.66 -2.67
N HIS A 86 -19.98 7.39 -2.02
CA HIS A 86 -20.97 6.42 -2.51
C HIS A 86 -21.61 6.84 -3.85
N VAL A 87 -22.28 5.91 -4.53
CA VAL A 87 -23.11 6.23 -5.71
C VAL A 87 -24.15 7.30 -5.34
N ASP A 88 -24.37 8.25 -6.25
CA ASP A 88 -25.34 9.35 -6.12
C ASP A 88 -25.13 10.33 -4.94
N CYS A 89 -23.95 10.36 -4.30
CA CYS A 89 -23.66 11.35 -3.25
C CYS A 89 -23.30 12.76 -3.81
N GLY A 90 -23.07 12.88 -5.12
CA GLY A 90 -22.79 14.16 -5.78
C GLY A 90 -21.32 14.49 -6.04
N LYS A 91 -20.42 13.49 -6.11
CA LYS A 91 -18.99 13.67 -6.44
C LYS A 91 -18.75 14.51 -7.69
N THR A 92 -19.35 14.11 -8.81
CA THR A 92 -19.20 14.83 -10.09
C THR A 92 -19.78 16.23 -10.03
N THR A 93 -20.88 16.43 -9.30
CA THR A 93 -21.47 17.76 -9.08
C THR A 93 -20.54 18.65 -8.27
N LEU A 94 -19.91 18.11 -7.21
CA LEU A 94 -18.93 18.83 -6.42
C LEU A 94 -17.72 19.20 -7.27
N ALA A 95 -17.16 18.24 -8.00
CA ALA A 95 -16.01 18.46 -8.87
C ALA A 95 -16.29 19.50 -9.96
N ARG A 96 -17.53 19.61 -10.44
CA ARG A 96 -17.96 20.68 -11.36
C ARG A 96 -18.06 22.03 -10.64
N ALA A 97 -18.66 22.07 -9.45
CA ALA A 97 -18.92 23.31 -8.71
C ALA A 97 -17.63 24.03 -8.27
N ILE A 98 -16.58 23.26 -7.92
CA ILE A 98 -15.31 23.83 -7.45
C ILE A 98 -14.25 24.00 -8.55
N SER A 99 -14.52 23.58 -9.79
CA SER A 99 -13.53 23.59 -10.87
C SER A 99 -13.40 24.98 -11.51
N SER A 100 -12.17 25.45 -11.70
CA SER A 100 -11.88 26.69 -12.44
C SER A 100 -11.75 26.46 -13.95
N LEU A 101 -11.40 25.23 -14.36
CA LEU A 101 -11.26 24.83 -15.76
C LEU A 101 -11.80 23.39 -15.93
N ALA A 102 -12.87 23.23 -16.72
CA ALA A 102 -13.37 21.92 -17.10
C ALA A 102 -12.47 21.30 -18.19
N SER A 103 -11.85 20.15 -17.92
CA SER A 103 -11.11 19.40 -18.94
C SER A 103 -12.00 18.41 -19.69
N THR A 104 -11.78 18.32 -21.00
CA THR A 104 -12.72 17.93 -22.06
C THR A 104 -12.91 16.43 -22.30
N ALA A 105 -12.44 15.54 -21.42
CA ALA A 105 -12.58 14.08 -21.66
C ALA A 105 -13.88 13.50 -21.08
N ALA A 106 -14.29 13.93 -19.88
CA ALA A 106 -15.52 13.44 -19.24
C ALA A 106 -16.73 14.32 -19.58
N PHE A 107 -16.59 15.65 -19.60
CA PHE A 107 -17.75 16.52 -19.77
C PHE A 107 -18.34 16.52 -21.18
N ASP A 108 -17.54 16.36 -22.24
CA ASP A 108 -18.04 16.42 -23.62
C ASP A 108 -18.77 15.14 -24.09
N LYS A 109 -18.46 13.96 -23.51
CA LYS A 109 -19.29 12.77 -23.73
C LYS A 109 -20.62 12.86 -22.97
N HIS A 110 -20.64 13.54 -21.83
CA HIS A 110 -21.85 13.74 -21.04
C HIS A 110 -22.76 14.87 -21.53
N ALA A 111 -22.22 15.89 -22.22
CA ALA A 111 -23.00 17.02 -22.72
C ALA A 111 -23.67 16.75 -24.09
N LYS A 112 -23.18 15.79 -24.87
CA LYS A 112 -23.78 15.43 -26.18
C LYS A 112 -24.75 14.25 -26.13
N ALA A 113 -24.87 13.57 -25.00
CA ALA A 113 -25.81 12.47 -24.80
C ALA A 113 -26.93 12.92 -23.85
N GLU A 114 -27.80 13.80 -24.35
CA GLU A 114 -29.16 13.85 -23.82
C GLU A 114 -29.74 12.44 -23.94
N ASN A 115 -30.16 11.86 -22.80
CA ASN A 115 -30.59 10.48 -22.59
C ASN A 115 -29.45 9.48 -22.36
N LEU A 116 -28.97 9.40 -21.11
CA LEU A 116 -28.99 8.20 -20.27
C LEU A 116 -28.15 8.44 -19.02
N ARG A 117 -28.58 7.84 -17.90
CA ARG A 117 -27.84 7.71 -16.64
C ARG A 117 -26.40 7.25 -16.91
N ALA A 118 -25.48 8.18 -17.07
CA ALA A 118 -24.08 7.84 -17.25
C ALA A 118 -23.45 7.83 -15.85
N ASN A 119 -23.60 6.68 -15.20
CA ASN A 119 -22.75 6.30 -14.08
C ASN A 119 -21.30 6.55 -14.52
N THR A 120 -20.52 7.23 -13.68
CA THR A 120 -19.07 7.45 -13.83
C THR A 120 -18.39 6.10 -14.12
N ILE A 121 -18.29 5.69 -15.39
CA ILE A 121 -17.64 4.43 -15.81
C ILE A 121 -16.12 4.65 -15.93
N ASP A 122 -15.70 5.91 -16.01
CA ASP A 122 -14.33 6.32 -16.25
C ASP A 122 -13.92 7.47 -15.32
N LEU A 123 -12.61 7.62 -15.04
CA LEU A 123 -12.09 8.66 -14.14
C LEU A 123 -12.32 10.05 -14.74
N GLY A 124 -12.98 10.93 -13.99
CA GLY A 124 -13.16 12.32 -14.40
C GLY A 124 -12.00 13.18 -13.92
N PHE A 125 -11.53 14.12 -14.74
CA PHE A 125 -10.43 15.01 -14.38
C PHE A 125 -10.83 16.47 -14.57
N SER A 126 -10.67 17.25 -13.51
CA SER A 126 -10.91 18.70 -13.47
C SER A 126 -9.71 19.40 -12.83
N SER A 127 -9.57 20.70 -13.01
CA SER A 127 -8.57 21.49 -12.28
C SER A 127 -9.18 22.64 -11.52
N LEU A 128 -8.55 22.94 -10.38
CA LEU A 128 -8.83 24.09 -9.55
C LEU A 128 -7.51 24.79 -9.24
N SER A 129 -7.47 26.11 -9.35
CA SER A 129 -6.30 26.90 -8.98
C SER A 129 -6.60 27.67 -7.69
N ILE A 130 -5.80 27.43 -6.65
CA ILE A 130 -5.90 28.13 -5.37
C ILE A 130 -4.53 28.73 -5.05
N ASP A 131 -4.43 30.05 -5.02
CA ASP A 131 -3.18 30.78 -4.75
C ASP A 131 -2.03 30.30 -5.67
N ARG A 132 -1.00 29.64 -5.11
CA ARG A 132 0.11 29.03 -5.88
C ARG A 132 -0.09 27.55 -6.23
N TYR A 133 -1.18 26.93 -5.78
CA TYR A 133 -1.47 25.51 -5.98
C TYR A 133 -2.33 25.29 -7.23
N THR A 134 -1.95 24.27 -8.02
CA THR A 134 -2.74 23.73 -9.12
C THR A 134 -3.27 22.36 -8.70
N ILE A 135 -4.55 22.31 -8.36
CA ILE A 135 -5.20 21.11 -7.87
C ILE A 135 -5.80 20.34 -9.04
N ALA A 136 -5.34 19.10 -9.26
CA ALA A 136 -5.98 18.15 -10.15
C ALA A 136 -7.03 17.35 -9.36
N LEU A 137 -8.30 17.55 -9.69
CA LEU A 137 -9.42 16.83 -9.09
C LEU A 137 -9.67 15.54 -9.89
N ILE A 138 -9.57 14.41 -9.20
CA ILE A 138 -9.75 13.07 -9.77
C ILE A 138 -11.10 12.54 -9.29
N ASP A 139 -12.13 12.69 -10.13
CA ASP A 139 -13.49 12.21 -9.86
C ASP A 139 -13.54 10.69 -10.03
N CYS A 140 -13.66 10.01 -8.89
CA CYS A 140 -13.63 8.56 -8.84
C CYS A 140 -15.02 7.96 -9.01
N PRO A 141 -15.13 6.82 -9.70
CA PRO A 141 -16.39 6.12 -9.86
C PRO A 141 -16.93 5.65 -8.51
N GLY A 142 -18.23 5.86 -8.28
CA GLY A 142 -18.88 5.42 -7.04
C GLY A 142 -19.30 3.95 -7.06
N HIS A 143 -19.44 3.30 -8.21
CA HIS A 143 -20.05 1.97 -8.25
C HIS A 143 -19.11 0.89 -7.70
N ALA A 144 -19.65 -0.11 -6.98
CA ALA A 144 -18.83 -1.14 -6.33
C ALA A 144 -17.95 -1.90 -7.34
N SER A 145 -18.46 -2.18 -8.55
CA SER A 145 -17.69 -2.86 -9.61
C SER A 145 -16.46 -2.09 -10.10
N LEU A 146 -16.34 -0.80 -9.78
CA LEU A 146 -15.28 0.09 -10.28
C LEU A 146 -14.21 0.38 -9.22
N ILE A 147 -14.20 -0.36 -8.11
CA ILE A 147 -13.19 -0.16 -7.06
C ILE A 147 -11.76 -0.34 -7.59
N GLY A 148 -11.52 -1.24 -8.55
CA GLY A 148 -10.20 -1.39 -9.17
C GLY A 148 -9.71 -0.12 -9.86
N ALA A 149 -10.61 0.67 -10.44
CA ALA A 149 -10.27 1.97 -11.01
C ALA A 149 -9.98 3.00 -9.90
N VAL A 150 -10.70 2.95 -8.78
CA VAL A 150 -10.40 3.78 -7.60
C VAL A 150 -9.03 3.45 -7.03
N LEU A 151 -8.67 2.16 -6.94
CA LEU A 151 -7.36 1.71 -6.48
C LEU A 151 -6.23 2.21 -7.37
N ALA A 152 -6.40 2.08 -8.69
CA ALA A 152 -5.44 2.61 -9.66
C ALA A 152 -5.26 4.13 -9.49
N ALA A 153 -6.36 4.89 -9.46
CA ALA A 153 -6.33 6.33 -9.26
C ALA A 153 -5.72 6.73 -7.91
N SER A 154 -5.92 5.93 -6.86
CA SER A 154 -5.44 6.27 -5.53
C SER A 154 -3.92 6.28 -5.41
N SER A 155 -3.21 5.64 -6.35
CA SER A 155 -1.74 5.67 -6.41
C SER A 155 -1.15 7.06 -6.68
N VAL A 156 -1.95 8.01 -7.16
CA VAL A 156 -1.51 9.39 -7.43
C VAL A 156 -2.10 10.41 -6.45
N PHE A 157 -2.84 9.99 -5.42
CA PHE A 157 -3.48 10.93 -4.50
C PHE A 157 -2.49 11.51 -3.51
N ASP A 158 -2.40 12.84 -3.48
CA ASP A 158 -1.78 13.59 -2.39
C ASP A 158 -2.80 13.83 -1.27
N MET A 159 -4.08 14.05 -1.64
CA MET A 159 -5.18 14.35 -0.71
C MET A 159 -6.49 13.72 -1.18
N ALA A 160 -7.51 13.76 -0.32
CA ALA A 160 -8.84 13.25 -0.68
C ALA A 160 -10.01 14.07 -0.15
N ILE A 161 -11.09 14.10 -0.93
CA ILE A 161 -12.40 14.64 -0.57
C ILE A 161 -13.36 13.45 -0.48
N ILE A 162 -13.96 13.24 0.69
CA ILE A 162 -14.97 12.19 0.90
C ILE A 162 -16.35 12.84 0.93
N VAL A 163 -17.15 12.58 -0.11
CA VAL A 163 -18.51 13.10 -0.23
C VAL A 163 -19.51 12.11 0.37
N VAL A 164 -20.29 12.58 1.34
CA VAL A 164 -21.31 11.84 2.08
C VAL A 164 -22.67 12.47 1.83
N ASP A 165 -23.68 11.65 1.56
CA ASP A 165 -25.06 12.11 1.43
C ASP A 165 -25.67 12.31 2.82
N ALA A 166 -26.20 13.51 3.10
CA ALA A 166 -26.75 13.88 4.40
C ALA A 166 -27.91 12.98 4.85
N GLN A 167 -28.73 12.48 3.92
CA GLN A 167 -29.86 11.61 4.24
C GLN A 167 -29.42 10.18 4.54
N LYS A 168 -28.43 9.68 3.80
CA LYS A 168 -28.00 8.26 3.86
C LYS A 168 -26.84 8.01 4.83
N GLY A 169 -26.06 9.03 5.13
CA GLY A 169 -24.87 8.92 5.98
C GLY A 169 -23.80 7.99 5.41
N VAL A 170 -23.07 7.30 6.30
CA VAL A 170 -21.95 6.42 5.92
C VAL A 170 -22.46 5.11 5.33
N GLN A 171 -22.15 4.88 4.06
CA GLN A 171 -22.50 3.67 3.32
C GLN A 171 -21.28 2.75 3.13
N PRO A 172 -21.44 1.48 2.71
CA PRO A 172 -20.32 0.54 2.60
C PRO A 172 -19.15 1.01 1.73
N GLN A 173 -19.43 1.68 0.61
CA GLN A 173 -18.37 2.25 -0.25
C GLN A 173 -17.69 3.44 0.41
N THR A 174 -18.44 4.28 1.15
CA THR A 174 -17.85 5.36 1.95
C THR A 174 -16.89 4.80 2.99
N ALA A 175 -17.24 3.69 3.66
CA ALA A 175 -16.36 3.02 4.60
C ALA A 175 -15.09 2.44 3.93
N GLU A 176 -15.21 1.84 2.75
CA GLU A 176 -14.03 1.39 1.98
C GLU A 176 -13.15 2.56 1.54
N HIS A 177 -13.72 3.66 1.07
CA HIS A 177 -12.96 4.86 0.72
C HIS A 177 -12.28 5.47 1.95
N LEU A 178 -12.95 5.54 3.10
CA LEU A 178 -12.33 6.01 4.35
C LEU A 178 -11.15 5.13 4.77
N LEU A 179 -11.28 3.81 4.67
CA LEU A 179 -10.17 2.88 4.91
C LEU A 179 -9.02 3.06 3.91
N LEU A 180 -9.32 3.32 2.64
CA LEU A 180 -8.29 3.60 1.63
C LEU A 180 -7.51 4.87 1.97
N ILE A 181 -8.22 5.93 2.36
CA ILE A 181 -7.62 7.22 2.71
C ILE A 181 -6.83 7.14 4.02
N SER A 182 -7.27 6.34 4.98
CA SER A 182 -6.48 6.14 6.21
C SER A 182 -5.15 5.45 5.96
N ILE A 183 -5.03 4.69 4.86
CA ILE A 183 -3.77 4.04 4.45
C ILE A 183 -2.90 5.00 3.63
N LEU A 184 -3.49 5.81 2.75
CA LEU A 184 -2.75 6.62 1.76
C LEU A 184 -2.43 8.04 2.24
N CYS A 185 -3.42 8.77 2.75
CA CYS A 185 -3.27 10.17 3.14
C CYS A 185 -4.10 10.53 4.40
N PRO A 186 -3.80 9.92 5.57
CA PRO A 186 -4.60 10.05 6.79
C PRO A 186 -4.66 11.48 7.36
N HIS A 187 -3.69 12.34 7.02
CA HIS A 187 -3.60 13.73 7.51
C HIS A 187 -4.17 14.78 6.54
N HIS A 188 -4.51 14.39 5.30
CA HIS A 188 -4.86 15.33 4.24
C HIS A 188 -6.18 14.94 3.57
N ALA A 189 -7.22 14.81 4.39
CA ALA A 189 -8.56 14.46 3.95
C ALA A 189 -9.57 15.52 4.39
N ILE A 190 -10.59 15.76 3.56
CA ILE A 190 -11.76 16.55 3.93
C ILE A 190 -13.03 15.71 3.76
N VAL A 191 -14.02 15.95 4.62
CA VAL A 191 -15.34 15.31 4.49
C VAL A 191 -16.36 16.35 4.10
N VAL A 192 -17.10 16.09 3.03
CA VAL A 192 -18.14 16.97 2.51
C VAL A 192 -19.49 16.28 2.65
N ILE A 193 -20.34 16.81 3.53
CA ILE A 193 -21.73 16.37 3.68
C ILE A 193 -22.56 17.16 2.67
N ASN A 194 -23.01 16.48 1.62
CA ASN A 194 -23.83 17.06 0.55
C ASN A 194 -25.33 16.79 0.78
N LYS A 195 -26.19 17.57 0.13
CA LYS A 195 -27.66 17.50 0.20
C LYS A 195 -28.23 17.87 1.56
N VAL A 196 -27.63 18.87 2.20
CA VAL A 196 -28.07 19.34 3.52
C VAL A 196 -29.43 20.02 3.48
N ASP A 197 -29.88 20.45 2.30
CA ASP A 197 -31.23 20.96 2.02
C ASP A 197 -32.34 19.93 2.26
N LEU A 198 -32.01 18.63 2.23
CA LEU A 198 -32.95 17.54 2.38
C LEU A 198 -33.08 17.01 3.82
N VAL A 199 -32.37 17.59 4.78
CA VAL A 199 -32.34 17.15 6.18
C VAL A 199 -32.52 18.31 7.16
N GLY A 200 -33.08 18.02 8.34
CA GLY A 200 -33.14 18.99 9.43
C GLY A 200 -31.80 19.12 10.18
N ASN A 201 -31.64 20.23 10.91
CA ASN A 201 -30.41 20.53 11.67
C ASN A 201 -30.03 19.44 12.70
N GLU A 202 -31.02 18.83 13.37
CA GLU A 202 -30.77 17.79 14.37
C GLU A 202 -30.12 16.53 13.75
N GLN A 203 -30.63 16.10 12.59
CA GLN A 203 -30.07 14.97 11.85
C GLN A 203 -28.65 15.28 11.35
N LEU A 204 -28.41 16.52 10.91
CA LEU A 204 -27.10 16.95 10.43
C LEU A 204 -26.04 16.93 11.53
N GLU A 205 -26.37 17.45 12.73
CA GLU A 205 -25.46 17.42 13.89
C GLU A 205 -25.19 15.99 14.38
N SER A 206 -26.21 15.12 14.36
CA SER A 206 -26.02 13.70 14.66
C SER A 206 -25.06 13.03 13.66
N LEU A 207 -25.21 13.33 12.35
CA LEU A 207 -24.34 12.79 11.31
C LEU A 207 -22.90 13.32 11.44
N ARG A 208 -22.70 14.61 11.74
CA ARG A 208 -21.38 15.20 12.00
C ARG A 208 -20.68 14.50 13.16
N ASN A 209 -21.38 14.31 14.27
CA ASN A 209 -20.84 13.60 15.44
C ASN A 209 -20.50 12.13 15.12
N GLN A 210 -21.34 11.46 14.32
CA GLN A 210 -21.06 10.10 13.86
C GLN A 210 -19.82 10.06 12.97
N LEU A 211 -19.68 10.98 12.02
CA LEU A 211 -18.51 11.06 11.14
C LEU A 211 -17.23 11.34 11.92
N GLY A 212 -17.25 12.23 12.91
CA GLY A 212 -16.10 12.49 13.78
C GLY A 212 -15.62 11.22 14.51
N LYS A 213 -16.56 10.39 15.01
CA LYS A 213 -16.22 9.09 15.62
C LYS A 213 -15.64 8.11 14.61
N VAL A 214 -16.19 8.07 13.39
CA VAL A 214 -15.72 7.20 12.31
C VAL A 214 -14.32 7.59 11.84
N LEU A 215 -14.04 8.88 11.66
CA LEU A 215 -12.71 9.39 11.30
C LEU A 215 -11.66 8.98 12.34
N LYS A 216 -11.98 9.18 13.63
CA LYS A 216 -11.13 8.75 14.74
C LYS A 216 -10.90 7.24 14.75
N TYR A 217 -11.93 6.44 14.46
CA TYR A 217 -11.83 4.98 14.39
C TYR A 217 -10.89 4.50 13.27
N PHE A 218 -10.93 5.14 12.11
CA PHE A 218 -10.04 4.83 10.98
C PHE A 218 -8.63 5.43 11.13
N GLY A 219 -8.37 6.27 12.14
CA GLY A 219 -7.09 6.95 12.31
C GLY A 219 -6.88 8.12 11.34
N ILE A 220 -7.96 8.64 10.73
CA ILE A 220 -7.92 9.89 9.96
C ILE A 220 -7.88 11.04 10.96
N ASP A 221 -7.10 12.08 10.65
CA ASP A 221 -6.90 13.21 11.55
C ASP A 221 -8.23 13.79 12.03
N ALA A 222 -8.39 13.94 13.35
CA ALA A 222 -9.57 14.53 13.97
C ALA A 222 -9.74 16.01 13.59
N GLN A 223 -8.68 16.67 13.11
CA GLN A 223 -8.75 18.04 12.57
C GLN A 223 -9.22 18.10 11.12
N SER A 224 -9.47 16.95 10.46
CA SER A 224 -10.00 16.91 9.10
C SER A 224 -11.34 17.68 9.03
N PRO A 225 -11.46 18.73 8.19
CA PRO A 225 -12.64 19.57 8.18
C PRO A 225 -13.86 18.80 7.64
N VAL A 226 -14.99 18.97 8.33
CA VAL A 226 -16.30 18.42 7.93
C VAL A 226 -17.19 19.57 7.46
N VAL A 227 -17.32 19.72 6.14
CA VAL A 227 -18.06 20.82 5.50
C VAL A 227 -19.45 20.35 5.11
N CYS A 228 -20.46 21.18 5.39
CA CYS A 228 -21.85 20.94 5.01
C CYS A 228 -22.22 21.81 3.82
N VAL A 229 -22.73 21.20 2.75
CA VAL A 229 -23.01 21.89 1.49
C VAL A 229 -24.32 21.43 0.86
N SER A 230 -24.91 22.33 0.07
CA SER A 230 -25.93 21.97 -0.91
C SER A 230 -25.42 22.35 -2.29
N LEU A 231 -25.23 21.33 -3.14
CA LEU A 231 -24.71 21.51 -4.50
C LEU A 231 -25.81 21.65 -5.55
N LEU A 232 -27.06 21.85 -5.12
CA LEU A 232 -28.22 22.09 -5.96
C LEU A 232 -28.97 23.34 -5.45
N GLY A 233 -29.35 24.23 -6.36
CA GLY A 233 -30.08 25.47 -6.05
C GLY A 233 -29.20 26.74 -6.09
N ASP A 234 -29.65 27.79 -5.41
CA ASP A 234 -29.04 29.13 -5.50
C ASP A 234 -27.78 29.29 -4.63
N CYS A 235 -27.51 28.38 -3.69
CA CYS A 235 -26.40 28.44 -2.74
C CYS A 235 -25.14 27.69 -3.19
N VAL A 236 -25.02 27.36 -4.48
CA VAL A 236 -23.89 26.60 -5.03
C VAL A 236 -22.58 27.36 -4.89
N ASP A 237 -22.57 28.67 -5.12
CA ASP A 237 -21.35 29.48 -5.04
C ASP A 237 -20.81 29.58 -3.60
N GLU A 238 -21.71 29.72 -2.62
CA GLU A 238 -21.34 29.74 -1.19
C GLU A 238 -20.82 28.38 -0.75
N SER A 239 -21.50 27.30 -1.16
CA SER A 239 -21.07 25.92 -0.90
C SER A 239 -19.70 25.61 -1.51
N ALA A 240 -19.45 26.06 -2.75
CA ALA A 240 -18.17 25.90 -3.41
C ALA A 240 -17.05 26.65 -2.68
N ARG A 241 -17.30 27.90 -2.24
CA ARG A 241 -16.34 28.67 -1.43
C ARG A 241 -16.03 27.98 -0.11
N ALA A 242 -17.03 27.47 0.60
CA ALA A 242 -16.82 26.76 1.87
C ALA A 242 -15.92 25.52 1.70
N VAL A 243 -16.09 24.78 0.60
CA VAL A 243 -15.21 23.63 0.28
C VAL A 243 -13.82 24.09 -0.10
N ILE A 244 -13.68 25.16 -0.88
CA ILE A 244 -12.38 25.74 -1.25
C ILE A 244 -11.62 26.22 0.00
N ASP A 245 -12.31 26.85 0.95
CA ASP A 245 -11.69 27.32 2.19
C ASP A 245 -11.28 26.15 3.11
N ALA A 246 -12.07 25.09 3.17
CA ALA A 246 -11.68 23.86 3.85
C ALA A 246 -10.50 23.15 3.16
N LEU A 247 -10.43 23.17 1.82
CA LEU A 247 -9.26 22.67 1.10
C LEU A 247 -8.03 23.49 1.46
N LYS A 248 -8.13 24.82 1.50
CA LYS A 248 -7.01 25.71 1.91
C LYS A 248 -6.46 25.37 3.29
N SER A 249 -7.30 24.98 4.26
CA SER A 249 -6.83 24.68 5.61
C SER A 249 -6.03 23.38 5.71
N VAL A 250 -6.21 22.44 4.77
CA VAL A 250 -5.49 21.15 4.76
C VAL A 250 -4.46 21.02 3.63
N LEU A 251 -4.40 22.00 2.72
CA LEU A 251 -3.43 22.03 1.64
C LEU A 251 -2.01 22.01 2.20
N TYR A 252 -1.17 21.20 1.58
CA TYR A 252 0.24 21.09 1.87
C TYR A 252 1.02 20.94 0.56
N GLU A 253 2.33 21.18 0.63
CA GLU A 253 3.24 20.93 -0.48
C GLU A 253 3.80 19.50 -0.32
N PRO A 254 3.42 18.54 -1.20
CA PRO A 254 3.91 17.17 -1.08
C PRO A 254 5.43 17.12 -1.19
N GLU A 255 6.08 16.30 -0.36
CA GLU A 255 7.53 16.11 -0.45
C GLU A 255 7.88 15.32 -1.73
N ARG A 256 8.36 16.06 -2.72
CA ARG A 256 8.69 15.51 -4.03
C ARG A 256 10.17 15.19 -4.15
N ARG A 257 10.57 14.00 -3.71
CA ARG A 257 11.93 13.48 -3.98
C ARG A 257 12.00 13.02 -5.42
N LEU A 258 12.47 13.89 -6.31
CA LEU A 258 12.72 13.55 -7.70
C LEU A 258 13.80 12.47 -7.74
N SER A 259 13.46 11.26 -8.19
CA SER A 259 14.48 10.33 -8.65
C SER A 259 15.03 10.80 -10.00
N GLU A 260 16.10 10.16 -10.46
CA GLU A 260 16.63 10.40 -11.80
C GLU A 260 15.73 9.82 -12.92
N HIS A 261 14.76 8.96 -12.59
CA HIS A 261 14.04 8.17 -13.56
C HIS A 261 12.59 8.61 -13.73
N PHE A 262 12.20 8.89 -14.99
CA PHE A 262 10.84 9.27 -15.31
C PHE A 262 9.87 8.09 -15.22
N VAL A 263 8.77 8.27 -14.49
CA VAL A 263 7.63 7.35 -14.44
C VAL A 263 6.32 8.16 -14.48
N MET A 264 5.40 7.78 -15.36
CA MET A 264 4.10 8.40 -15.53
C MET A 264 3.01 7.35 -15.65
N SER A 265 1.96 7.50 -14.84
CA SER A 265 0.75 6.69 -14.97
C SER A 265 -0.20 7.32 -15.95
N VAL A 266 -0.67 6.52 -16.91
CA VAL A 266 -1.57 6.91 -17.99
C VAL A 266 -2.99 6.49 -17.67
N ASP A 267 -3.91 7.44 -17.67
CA ASP A 267 -5.34 7.15 -17.48
C ASP A 267 -6.01 6.86 -18.81
N HIS A 268 -5.78 7.75 -19.79
CA HIS A 268 -6.49 7.78 -21.06
C HIS A 268 -5.53 7.90 -22.24
N CYS A 269 -5.87 7.20 -23.31
CA CYS A 269 -5.20 7.29 -24.59
C CYS A 269 -6.21 7.64 -25.69
N PHE A 270 -5.92 8.67 -26.49
CA PHE A 270 -6.75 9.01 -27.64
C PHE A 270 -5.94 9.45 -28.85
N PRO A 271 -6.34 9.04 -30.07
CA PRO A 271 -5.68 9.49 -31.29
C PRO A 271 -6.08 10.92 -31.66
N ILE A 272 -5.12 11.69 -32.15
CA ILE A 272 -5.32 12.98 -32.81
C ILE A 272 -4.98 12.81 -34.29
N LYS A 273 -6.01 12.94 -35.14
CA LYS A 273 -5.87 12.84 -36.61
C LYS A 273 -4.75 13.76 -37.11
N GLY A 274 -3.78 13.18 -37.81
CA GLY A 274 -2.65 13.89 -38.42
C GLY A 274 -1.50 14.27 -37.47
N LYS A 275 -1.63 14.07 -36.15
CA LYS A 275 -0.54 14.37 -35.18
C LYS A 275 0.05 13.13 -34.52
N GLY A 276 -0.77 12.10 -34.27
CA GLY A 276 -0.36 10.89 -33.56
C GLY A 276 -1.34 10.56 -32.43
N THR A 277 -0.84 9.96 -31.37
CA THR A 277 -1.64 9.48 -30.22
C THR A 277 -1.22 10.22 -28.95
N VAL A 278 -2.18 10.76 -28.21
CA VAL A 278 -1.94 11.46 -26.94
C VAL A 278 -2.32 10.55 -25.78
N MET A 279 -1.39 10.42 -24.83
CA MET A 279 -1.59 9.73 -23.57
C MET A 279 -1.62 10.76 -22.45
N THR A 280 -2.72 10.83 -21.71
CA THR A 280 -2.86 11.76 -20.57
C THR A 280 -2.71 11.02 -19.26
N GLY A 281 -2.01 11.63 -18.31
CA GLY A 281 -1.66 10.98 -17.06
C GLY A 281 -0.93 11.88 -16.08
N THR A 282 -0.55 11.32 -14.93
CA THR A 282 0.18 12.03 -13.88
C THR A 282 1.59 11.45 -13.76
N ILE A 283 2.59 12.34 -13.69
CA ILE A 283 3.99 11.94 -13.48
C ILE A 283 4.14 11.51 -12.03
N ILE A 284 4.50 10.25 -11.79
CA ILE A 284 4.67 9.68 -10.45
C ILE A 284 6.11 9.83 -9.96
N ASP A 285 7.08 9.85 -10.88
CA ASP A 285 8.49 10.02 -10.53
C ASP A 285 9.29 10.72 -11.65
N GLY A 286 10.36 11.39 -11.24
CA GLY A 286 11.29 12.08 -12.14
C GLY A 286 10.67 13.24 -12.92
N SER A 287 11.18 13.46 -14.13
CA SER A 287 10.73 14.52 -15.03
C SER A 287 10.68 14.07 -16.48
N CYS A 288 9.69 14.55 -17.22
CA CYS A 288 9.55 14.31 -18.65
C CYS A 288 10.08 15.50 -19.42
N SER A 289 10.92 15.27 -20.42
CA SER A 289 11.42 16.31 -21.33
C SER A 289 11.11 15.96 -22.78
N LEU A 290 10.89 16.98 -23.61
CA LEU A 290 10.63 16.79 -25.02
C LEU A 290 11.82 16.06 -25.71
N GLY A 291 11.51 15.03 -26.51
CA GLY A 291 12.51 14.19 -27.16
C GLY A 291 13.02 13.01 -26.33
N MET A 292 12.65 12.91 -25.06
CA MET A 292 13.00 11.77 -24.19
C MET A 292 12.48 10.46 -24.79
N GLU A 293 13.30 9.41 -24.71
CA GLU A 293 12.91 8.05 -25.05
C GLU A 293 12.29 7.39 -23.83
N VAL A 294 11.09 6.84 -24.01
CA VAL A 294 10.28 6.21 -22.97
C VAL A 294 9.79 4.84 -23.45
N GLU A 295 9.59 3.93 -22.52
CA GLU A 295 8.97 2.64 -22.73
C GLU A 295 7.50 2.68 -22.32
N ILE A 296 6.63 2.12 -23.16
CA ILE A 296 5.20 2.03 -22.88
C ILE A 296 4.89 0.59 -22.44
N ALA A 297 4.55 0.39 -21.17
CA ALA A 297 4.37 -0.93 -20.56
C ALA A 297 3.41 -1.84 -21.36
N ALA A 298 2.26 -1.30 -21.79
CA ALA A 298 1.25 -2.02 -22.56
C ALA A 298 1.72 -2.49 -23.94
N LEU A 299 2.69 -1.81 -24.55
CA LEU A 299 3.22 -2.15 -25.87
C LEU A 299 4.53 -2.93 -25.79
N LYS A 300 5.28 -2.81 -24.68
CA LYS A 300 6.66 -3.28 -24.55
C LYS A 300 7.57 -2.72 -25.66
N GLU A 301 7.31 -1.47 -26.02
CA GLU A 301 8.00 -0.76 -27.10
C GLU A 301 8.51 0.59 -26.62
N LYS A 302 9.66 0.99 -27.16
CA LYS A 302 10.24 2.31 -26.93
C LYS A 302 9.70 3.32 -27.93
N ARG A 303 9.39 4.53 -27.43
CA ARG A 303 8.88 5.65 -28.22
C ARG A 303 9.51 6.95 -27.74
N LYS A 304 9.61 7.93 -28.64
CA LYS A 304 10.11 9.27 -28.29
C LYS A 304 8.96 10.23 -28.04
N VAL A 305 9.07 11.03 -26.99
CA VAL A 305 8.13 12.09 -26.66
C VAL A 305 8.21 13.20 -27.72
N LYS A 306 7.10 13.46 -28.43
CA LYS A 306 7.05 14.48 -29.49
C LYS A 306 6.48 15.81 -29.03
N GLY A 307 5.66 15.79 -28.00
CA GLY A 307 5.07 16.99 -27.40
C GLY A 307 4.57 16.70 -26.00
N ILE A 308 4.59 17.73 -25.16
CA ILE A 308 4.08 17.68 -23.79
C ILE A 308 3.11 18.87 -23.64
N GLN A 309 1.92 18.59 -23.14
CA GLN A 309 0.90 19.60 -22.91
C GLN A 309 0.44 19.55 -21.45
N HIS A 310 0.46 20.69 -20.77
CA HIS A 310 -0.06 20.88 -19.42
C HIS A 310 -1.21 21.88 -19.48
N TRP A 311 -2.42 21.49 -19.11
CA TRP A 311 -3.63 22.34 -19.13
C TRP A 311 -3.84 23.16 -20.42
N LYS A 312 -3.76 22.49 -21.57
CA LYS A 312 -3.87 23.08 -22.93
C LYS A 312 -2.68 23.93 -23.38
N GLU A 313 -1.69 24.16 -22.53
CA GLU A 313 -0.44 24.87 -22.87
C GLU A 313 0.67 23.88 -23.24
N ASN A 314 1.43 24.19 -24.29
CA ASN A 314 2.59 23.38 -24.66
C ASN A 314 3.77 23.73 -23.74
N VAL A 315 4.35 22.71 -23.12
CA VAL A 315 5.49 22.84 -22.21
C VAL A 315 6.68 22.05 -22.74
N LYS A 316 7.90 22.50 -22.39
CA LYS A 316 9.14 21.81 -22.81
C LYS A 316 9.49 20.63 -21.91
N SER A 317 9.10 20.73 -20.65
CA SER A 317 9.33 19.74 -19.61
C SER A 317 8.19 19.77 -18.62
N ALA A 318 7.99 18.65 -17.93
CA ALA A 318 7.07 18.51 -16.82
C ALA A 318 7.68 17.64 -15.73
N THR A 319 7.27 17.84 -14.49
CA THR A 319 7.89 17.23 -13.31
C THR A 319 6.88 16.41 -12.50
N MET A 320 7.39 15.64 -11.54
CA MET A 320 6.59 14.80 -10.65
C MET A 320 5.36 15.52 -10.09
N GLY A 321 4.24 14.82 -10.11
CA GLY A 321 2.89 15.18 -9.69
C GLY A 321 2.15 16.16 -10.59
N GLU A 322 2.75 16.62 -11.69
CA GLU A 322 2.01 17.33 -12.74
C GLU A 322 1.22 16.35 -13.62
N ARG A 323 0.02 16.78 -14.04
CA ARG A 323 -0.83 16.04 -14.97
C ARG A 323 -0.60 16.52 -16.39
N VAL A 324 -0.07 15.68 -17.26
CA VAL A 324 0.31 16.04 -18.63
C VAL A 324 -0.31 15.16 -19.70
N GLY A 325 -0.50 15.73 -20.88
CA GLY A 325 -0.74 14.99 -22.12
C GLY A 325 0.57 14.85 -22.90
N VAL A 326 0.99 13.62 -23.16
CA VAL A 326 2.21 13.31 -23.90
C VAL A 326 1.84 12.79 -25.28
N LEU A 327 2.39 13.42 -26.33
CA LEU A 327 2.16 13.06 -27.72
C LEU A 327 3.22 12.08 -28.22
N PHE A 328 2.76 10.97 -28.80
CA PHE A 328 3.57 9.97 -29.48
C PHE A 328 3.17 9.85 -30.95
N GLN A 329 4.15 9.59 -31.81
CA GLN A 329 3.93 9.23 -33.21
C GLN A 329 3.87 7.71 -33.34
N ASP A 330 3.12 7.22 -34.33
CA ASP A 330 3.07 5.81 -34.74
C ASP A 330 2.68 4.82 -33.63
N VAL A 331 1.95 5.29 -32.61
CA VAL A 331 1.34 4.43 -31.61
C VAL A 331 -0.07 4.06 -32.07
N PRO A 332 -0.40 2.77 -32.24
CA PRO A 332 -1.71 2.36 -32.70
C PRO A 332 -2.78 2.84 -31.72
N PRO A 333 -3.96 3.28 -32.21
CA PRO A 333 -5.05 3.78 -31.38
C PRO A 333 -5.78 2.67 -30.59
N LYS A 334 -5.15 1.50 -30.40
CA LYS A 334 -5.68 0.45 -29.53
C LYS A 334 -5.86 1.06 -28.13
N HIS A 335 -6.89 0.61 -27.41
CA HIS A 335 -7.21 1.06 -26.04
C HIS A 335 -6.06 0.74 -25.06
N ILE A 336 -5.02 1.57 -25.09
CA ILE A 336 -3.91 1.58 -24.13
C ILE A 336 -4.34 2.50 -22.97
N ASP A 337 -5.41 2.10 -22.30
CA ASP A 337 -5.92 2.81 -21.14
C ASP A 337 -5.37 2.13 -19.87
N ARG A 338 -5.05 2.91 -18.84
CA ARG A 338 -4.52 2.41 -17.55
C ARG A 338 -3.22 1.63 -17.67
N THR A 339 -2.19 2.29 -18.16
CA THR A 339 -0.83 1.73 -18.27
C THR A 339 0.19 2.67 -17.63
N VAL A 340 1.46 2.27 -17.64
CA VAL A 340 2.58 3.08 -17.19
C VAL A 340 3.52 3.36 -18.36
N ILE A 341 4.00 4.59 -18.43
CA ILE A 341 5.09 5.01 -19.29
C ILE A 341 6.27 5.33 -18.40
N PHE A 342 7.44 4.81 -18.73
CA PHE A 342 8.62 5.01 -17.89
C PHE A 342 9.88 5.13 -18.73
N GLN A 343 10.91 5.77 -18.20
CA GLN A 343 12.22 5.79 -18.82
C GLN A 343 12.79 4.37 -18.85
N PRO A 344 13.38 3.90 -19.96
CA PRO A 344 13.93 2.54 -20.02
C PRO A 344 14.91 2.27 -18.87
N GLY A 345 14.68 1.18 -18.14
CA GLY A 345 15.43 0.82 -16.93
C GLY A 345 14.89 1.40 -15.61
N ALA A 346 13.88 2.27 -15.65
CA ALA A 346 13.25 2.81 -14.44
C ALA A 346 12.41 1.79 -13.68
N LEU A 347 11.67 0.95 -14.41
CA LEU A 347 10.83 -0.12 -13.87
C LEU A 347 11.30 -1.45 -14.43
N GLU A 348 11.15 -2.51 -13.63
CA GLU A 348 11.46 -3.88 -14.02
C GLU A 348 10.17 -4.68 -14.19
N SER A 349 10.20 -5.69 -15.06
CA SER A 349 9.07 -6.61 -15.22
C SER A 349 9.12 -7.67 -14.12
N VAL A 350 8.15 -7.61 -13.20
CA VAL A 350 8.10 -8.41 -11.99
C VAL A 350 7.04 -9.50 -12.11
N GLN A 351 7.47 -10.76 -12.08
CA GLN A 351 6.58 -11.92 -11.97
C GLN A 351 6.53 -12.48 -10.54
N PHE A 352 7.63 -12.36 -9.79
CA PHE A 352 7.75 -12.82 -8.41
C PHE A 352 8.27 -11.69 -7.53
N ALA A 353 7.59 -11.42 -6.42
CA ALA A 353 8.00 -10.38 -5.48
C ALA A 353 7.82 -10.84 -4.04
N VAL A 354 8.79 -10.54 -3.20
CA VAL A 354 8.67 -10.60 -1.75
C VAL A 354 8.26 -9.22 -1.26
N ALA A 355 7.15 -9.14 -0.54
CA ALA A 355 6.56 -7.87 -0.13
C ALA A 355 6.15 -7.90 1.34
N SER A 356 6.18 -6.76 2.02
CA SER A 356 5.65 -6.64 3.39
C SER A 356 4.14 -6.83 3.39
N VAL A 357 3.58 -7.28 4.51
CA VAL A 357 2.13 -7.45 4.68
C VAL A 357 1.65 -6.72 5.91
N THR A 358 0.64 -5.90 5.74
CA THR A 358 -0.17 -5.34 6.81
C THR A 358 -1.62 -5.76 6.57
N GLN A 359 -2.13 -6.62 7.46
CA GLN A 359 -3.49 -7.13 7.37
C GLN A 359 -4.51 -6.03 7.68
N ILE A 360 -5.58 -5.98 6.89
CA ILE A 360 -6.72 -5.10 7.14
C ILE A 360 -7.68 -5.81 8.10
N SER A 361 -7.84 -5.25 9.31
CA SER A 361 -8.67 -5.82 10.37
C SER A 361 -10.15 -5.97 10.00
N HIS A 362 -10.65 -5.18 9.05
CA HIS A 362 -12.03 -5.23 8.59
C HIS A 362 -12.31 -6.35 7.58
N PHE A 363 -11.27 -7.02 7.08
CA PHE A 363 -11.40 -8.15 6.18
C PHE A 363 -11.70 -9.43 6.95
N LYS A 364 -12.96 -9.89 6.90
CA LYS A 364 -13.42 -11.04 7.69
C LYS A 364 -13.18 -12.40 7.03
N SER A 365 -12.83 -12.44 5.75
CA SER A 365 -12.65 -13.72 5.05
C SER A 365 -11.27 -14.29 5.36
N LYS A 366 -11.19 -15.61 5.60
CA LYS A 366 -9.89 -16.28 5.74
C LYS A 366 -9.20 -16.38 4.38
N LEU A 367 -7.96 -15.92 4.28
CA LEU A 367 -7.11 -16.13 3.11
C LEU A 367 -6.16 -17.28 3.37
N SER A 368 -6.32 -18.37 2.61
CA SER A 368 -5.37 -19.47 2.64
C SER A 368 -4.12 -19.14 1.81
N SER A 369 -2.98 -19.72 2.19
CA SER A 369 -1.77 -19.72 1.37
C SER A 369 -2.08 -20.31 -0.01
N ARG A 370 -1.46 -19.76 -1.05
CA ARG A 370 -1.70 -20.06 -2.48
C ARG A 370 -3.10 -19.71 -2.99
N SER A 371 -3.88 -18.93 -2.26
CA SER A 371 -5.10 -18.35 -2.81
C SER A 371 -4.76 -17.26 -3.83
N LYS A 372 -5.65 -17.11 -4.82
CA LYS A 372 -5.60 -16.01 -5.77
C LYS A 372 -6.34 -14.80 -5.23
N ILE A 373 -5.74 -13.63 -5.38
CA ILE A 373 -6.33 -12.34 -5.03
C ILE A 373 -5.89 -11.30 -6.05
N HIS A 374 -6.70 -10.24 -6.22
CA HIS A 374 -6.30 -9.13 -7.07
C HIS A 374 -5.29 -8.28 -6.31
N ILE A 375 -4.16 -8.01 -6.93
CA ILE A 375 -3.12 -7.12 -6.43
C ILE A 375 -3.10 -5.89 -7.34
N SER A 376 -3.30 -4.72 -6.75
CA SER A 376 -3.18 -3.43 -7.42
C SER A 376 -1.82 -2.83 -7.10
N ILE A 377 -1.02 -2.53 -8.13
CA ILE A 377 0.30 -1.88 -8.05
C ILE A 377 0.30 -0.74 -9.07
N GLY A 378 0.47 0.49 -8.60
CA GLY A 378 0.28 1.67 -9.43
C GLY A 378 -1.10 1.66 -10.10
N PHE A 379 -1.14 1.70 -11.43
CA PHE A 379 -2.38 1.68 -12.22
C PHE A 379 -2.81 0.29 -12.71
N GLU A 380 -1.97 -0.73 -12.49
CA GLU A 380 -2.28 -2.10 -12.92
C GLU A 380 -2.95 -2.87 -11.78
N THR A 381 -3.90 -3.73 -12.13
CA THR A 381 -4.51 -4.68 -11.19
C THR A 381 -4.48 -6.06 -11.81
N VAL A 382 -3.71 -6.96 -11.20
CA VAL A 382 -3.43 -8.29 -11.72
C VAL A 382 -3.70 -9.34 -10.65
N MET A 383 -4.14 -10.52 -11.07
CA MET A 383 -4.29 -11.66 -10.16
C MET A 383 -2.93 -12.22 -9.76
N ALA A 384 -2.74 -12.44 -8.46
CA ALA A 384 -1.54 -13.07 -7.94
C ALA A 384 -1.87 -14.19 -6.96
N ASN A 385 -1.03 -15.22 -6.95
CA ASN A 385 -1.01 -16.21 -5.88
C ASN A 385 -0.20 -15.65 -4.71
N CYS A 386 -0.76 -15.69 -3.51
CA CYS A 386 -0.10 -15.20 -2.30
C CYS A 386 0.35 -16.35 -1.42
N GLN A 387 1.64 -16.36 -1.04
CA GLN A 387 2.15 -17.27 -0.01
C GLN A 387 2.55 -16.44 1.20
N PHE A 388 1.89 -16.70 2.32
CA PHE A 388 2.08 -15.95 3.56
C PHE A 388 3.28 -16.47 4.35
N LEU A 389 4.17 -15.57 4.72
CA LEU A 389 5.48 -15.86 5.29
C LEU A 389 5.73 -15.00 6.55
N ALA A 390 6.53 -15.52 7.48
CA ALA A 390 7.21 -14.72 8.50
C ALA A 390 8.72 -14.89 8.35
N GLU A 391 9.42 -13.77 8.39
CA GLU A 391 10.88 -13.71 8.32
C GLU A 391 11.49 -14.10 9.67
N ASP A 392 12.50 -14.96 9.64
CA ASP A 392 13.32 -15.39 10.78
C ASP A 392 14.67 -14.65 10.77
N ASP A 393 15.44 -14.69 11.87
CA ASP A 393 16.70 -13.94 12.05
C ASP A 393 17.82 -14.27 11.04
N ARG A 394 17.60 -15.25 10.17
CA ARG A 394 18.56 -15.75 9.17
C ARG A 394 18.10 -15.54 7.73
N GLU A 395 17.17 -14.62 7.48
CA GLU A 395 16.53 -14.40 6.17
C GLU A 395 15.83 -15.66 5.60
N GLU A 396 15.45 -16.57 6.49
CA GLU A 396 14.63 -17.74 6.16
C GLU A 396 13.16 -17.41 6.45
N PHE A 397 12.25 -17.99 5.66
CA PHE A 397 10.83 -17.66 5.75
C PHE A 397 10.00 -18.86 6.22
N GLU A 398 9.35 -18.73 7.38
CA GLU A 398 8.33 -19.67 7.82
C GLU A 398 7.05 -19.47 7.00
N GLN A 399 6.57 -20.53 6.33
CA GLN A 399 5.34 -20.46 5.55
C GLN A 399 4.11 -20.88 6.37
N PHE A 400 3.13 -19.96 6.42
CA PHE A 400 1.86 -20.14 7.08
C PHE A 400 0.78 -20.66 6.12
N SER A 401 -0.19 -21.39 6.66
CA SER A 401 -1.33 -21.92 5.89
C SER A 401 -2.38 -20.86 5.56
N SER A 402 -2.41 -19.75 6.28
CA SER A 402 -3.33 -18.64 6.08
C SER A 402 -2.72 -17.32 6.55
N LEU A 403 -3.30 -16.21 6.10
CA LEU A 403 -3.01 -14.88 6.65
C LEU A 403 -3.45 -14.83 8.11
N ASP A 404 -2.53 -14.43 8.97
CA ASP A 404 -2.69 -14.30 10.43
C ASP A 404 -1.74 -13.21 10.96
N GLU A 405 -1.87 -12.84 12.23
CA GLU A 405 -1.08 -11.75 12.85
C GLU A 405 0.44 -11.99 12.84
N HIS A 406 0.86 -13.26 12.78
CA HIS A 406 2.27 -13.63 12.68
C HIS A 406 2.88 -13.41 11.29
N VAL A 407 2.07 -13.20 10.26
CA VAL A 407 2.52 -13.03 8.88
C VAL A 407 3.00 -11.60 8.68
N THR A 408 4.31 -11.44 8.43
CA THR A 408 4.93 -10.13 8.17
C THR A 408 5.23 -9.91 6.68
N THR A 409 5.28 -10.98 5.90
CA THR A 409 5.77 -10.97 4.52
C THR A 409 4.89 -11.86 3.64
N VAL A 410 4.79 -11.54 2.36
CA VAL A 410 4.12 -12.37 1.35
C VAL A 410 5.04 -12.54 0.14
N LEU A 411 5.08 -13.76 -0.39
CA LEU A 411 5.57 -14.00 -1.73
C LEU A 411 4.39 -13.91 -2.70
N LEU A 412 4.41 -12.87 -3.53
CA LEU A 412 3.47 -12.62 -4.61
C LEU A 412 3.99 -13.30 -5.87
N VAL A 413 3.13 -14.09 -6.52
CA VAL A 413 3.39 -14.68 -7.83
C VAL A 413 2.31 -14.21 -8.78
N PHE A 414 2.62 -13.27 -9.64
CA PHE A 414 1.66 -12.66 -10.56
C PHE A 414 1.36 -13.60 -11.73
N ASP A 415 0.08 -13.71 -12.10
CA ASP A 415 -0.34 -14.47 -13.28
C ASP A 415 0.17 -13.79 -14.57
N GLN A 416 0.28 -12.47 -14.56
CA GLN A 416 0.90 -11.65 -15.61
C GLN A 416 1.98 -10.75 -14.99
N PRO A 417 3.14 -10.57 -15.63
CA PRO A 417 4.17 -9.68 -15.11
C PRO A 417 3.66 -8.24 -14.99
N VAL A 418 3.99 -7.57 -13.89
CA VAL A 418 3.67 -6.17 -13.61
C VAL A 418 4.95 -5.34 -13.61
N TYR A 419 4.87 -4.05 -13.94
CA TYR A 419 6.04 -3.16 -13.85
C TYR A 419 6.11 -2.51 -12.48
N ALA A 420 7.19 -2.77 -11.74
CA ALA A 420 7.37 -2.24 -10.39
C ALA A 420 8.85 -2.16 -10.00
N THR A 421 9.11 -1.49 -8.89
CA THR A 421 10.42 -1.37 -8.24
C THR A 421 10.34 -1.76 -6.77
N VAL A 422 11.50 -1.98 -6.14
CA VAL A 422 11.58 -2.11 -4.69
C VAL A 422 11.04 -0.83 -4.03
N GLY A 423 10.20 -0.98 -3.01
CA GLY A 423 9.49 0.11 -2.35
C GLY A 423 8.10 0.40 -2.93
N SER A 424 7.76 -0.11 -4.12
CA SER A 424 6.45 0.09 -4.73
C SER A 424 5.32 -0.38 -3.81
N PHE A 425 4.35 0.50 -3.53
CA PHE A 425 3.17 0.19 -2.75
C PHE A 425 2.23 -0.72 -3.54
N TYR A 426 1.61 -1.68 -2.85
CA TYR A 426 0.59 -2.54 -3.40
C TYR A 426 -0.56 -2.72 -2.43
N MET A 427 -1.74 -2.99 -2.97
CA MET A 427 -2.89 -3.40 -2.17
C MET A 427 -3.57 -4.64 -2.73
N ALA A 428 -3.92 -5.56 -1.84
CA ALA A 428 -4.61 -6.80 -2.14
C ALA A 428 -6.11 -6.67 -1.86
N ALA A 429 -6.94 -7.01 -2.84
CA ALA A 429 -8.38 -6.93 -2.75
C ALA A 429 -9.08 -8.14 -3.37
N LYS A 430 -10.18 -8.59 -2.75
CA LYS A 430 -11.05 -9.63 -3.31
C LYS A 430 -12.19 -8.98 -4.07
N LEU A 431 -11.92 -8.60 -5.32
CA LEU A 431 -12.88 -7.88 -6.16
C LEU A 431 -14.09 -8.71 -6.59
N ASP A 432 -13.95 -10.04 -6.68
CA ASP A 432 -15.03 -10.97 -7.03
C ASP A 432 -16.05 -11.17 -5.89
N MET A 433 -15.79 -10.62 -4.70
CA MET A 433 -16.64 -10.83 -3.55
C MET A 433 -17.94 -10.03 -3.68
N GLN A 434 -19.03 -10.72 -4.03
CA GLN A 434 -20.38 -10.13 -4.07
C GLN A 434 -21.05 -9.98 -2.68
N ARG A 435 -20.39 -10.42 -1.61
CA ARG A 435 -20.94 -10.40 -0.24
C ARG A 435 -20.74 -9.04 0.45
N LYS A 436 -21.61 -8.75 1.43
CA LYS A 436 -21.47 -7.62 2.35
C LYS A 436 -20.19 -7.78 3.19
N GLY A 437 -19.25 -6.84 3.07
CA GLY A 437 -18.01 -6.78 3.85
C GLY A 437 -16.94 -5.95 3.14
N CYS A 438 -15.85 -5.63 3.84
CA CYS A 438 -14.70 -4.97 3.24
C CYS A 438 -14.01 -5.90 2.23
N ARG A 439 -13.70 -5.39 1.04
CA ARG A 439 -13.03 -6.16 -0.02
C ARG A 439 -11.51 -6.10 0.05
N PHE A 440 -10.95 -5.10 0.72
CA PHE A 440 -9.50 -4.96 0.90
C PHE A 440 -9.02 -5.92 1.98
N ALA A 441 -7.98 -6.69 1.68
CA ALA A 441 -7.50 -7.75 2.54
C ALA A 441 -6.22 -7.39 3.29
N PHE A 442 -5.22 -6.89 2.56
CA PHE A 442 -3.93 -6.48 3.11
C PHE A 442 -3.23 -5.53 2.12
N TYR A 443 -2.24 -4.80 2.58
CA TYR A 443 -1.40 -3.92 1.77
C TYR A 443 0.05 -4.01 2.22
N GLY A 444 0.97 -3.41 1.47
CA GLY A 444 2.36 -3.28 1.86
C GLY A 444 3.22 -2.74 0.73
N ASN A 445 4.52 -2.97 0.83
CA ASN A 445 5.50 -2.51 -0.15
C ASN A 445 6.35 -3.70 -0.62
N ILE A 446 6.76 -3.67 -1.90
CA ILE A 446 7.71 -4.64 -2.44
C ILE A 446 9.05 -4.47 -1.72
N LYS A 447 9.51 -5.51 -1.04
CA LYS A 447 10.83 -5.54 -0.37
C LYS A 447 11.93 -6.04 -1.30
N ARG A 448 11.63 -7.06 -2.10
CA ARG A 448 12.60 -7.73 -2.97
C ARG A 448 11.92 -8.26 -4.22
N ILE A 449 12.49 -8.01 -5.39
CA ILE A 449 12.10 -8.64 -6.66
C ILE A 449 12.96 -9.89 -6.83
N VAL A 450 12.35 -11.01 -7.22
CA VAL A 450 13.04 -12.30 -7.43
C VAL A 450 12.67 -12.87 -8.80
N HIS A 451 13.51 -13.71 -9.39
CA HIS A 451 13.21 -14.31 -10.70
C HIS A 451 12.45 -15.63 -10.57
N SER A 452 12.66 -16.35 -9.47
CA SER A 452 11.92 -17.55 -9.12
C SER A 452 11.51 -17.56 -7.65
N GLY A 453 10.36 -18.17 -7.37
CA GLY A 453 9.94 -18.46 -6.00
C GLY A 453 10.92 -19.36 -5.24
N ASP A 454 11.82 -20.07 -5.94
CA ASP A 454 12.82 -20.94 -5.34
C ASP A 454 14.03 -20.20 -4.76
N GLU A 455 14.21 -18.91 -5.09
CA GLU A 455 15.22 -18.03 -4.46
C GLU A 455 14.83 -17.63 -3.03
N VAL A 456 13.57 -17.84 -2.65
CA VAL A 456 13.08 -17.57 -1.30
C VAL A 456 13.18 -18.86 -0.50
N CYS A 457 14.08 -18.88 0.49
CA CYS A 457 14.28 -20.02 1.39
C CYS A 457 13.07 -20.16 2.32
N ARG A 458 12.14 -21.07 1.98
CA ARG A 458 10.88 -21.25 2.71
C ARG A 458 10.89 -22.56 3.47
N PHE A 459 10.31 -22.58 4.67
CA PHE A 459 10.15 -23.79 5.46
C PHE A 459 8.82 -23.85 6.20
N HIS A 460 8.40 -25.05 6.59
CA HIS A 460 7.34 -25.26 7.57
C HIS A 460 7.94 -25.73 8.89
N ARG A 461 7.55 -25.12 10.01
CA ARG A 461 7.85 -25.67 11.33
C ARG A 461 7.08 -26.97 11.53
N LYS A 462 7.79 -27.99 12.01
CA LYS A 462 7.26 -29.29 12.38
C LYS A 462 7.71 -29.57 13.81
N HIS A 463 6.75 -29.90 14.65
CA HIS A 463 6.98 -30.28 16.03
C HIS A 463 6.50 -31.72 16.23
N ARG A 464 7.30 -32.51 16.95
CA ARG A 464 6.92 -33.83 17.43
C ARG A 464 7.30 -33.92 18.89
N SER A 465 6.39 -34.45 19.70
CA SER A 465 6.66 -34.76 21.09
C SER A 465 6.50 -36.26 21.34
N GLY A 466 7.28 -36.77 22.28
CA GLY A 466 7.18 -38.13 22.79
C GLY A 466 7.41 -38.15 24.29
N CYS A 467 7.25 -39.32 24.91
CA CYS A 467 7.45 -39.49 26.35
C CYS A 467 8.63 -40.40 26.62
N VAL A 468 9.46 -40.04 27.59
CA VAL A 468 10.50 -40.93 28.11
C VAL A 468 9.84 -42.10 28.81
N THR A 469 10.24 -43.31 28.43
CA THR A 469 9.74 -44.56 29.05
C THR A 469 10.78 -45.22 29.93
N ARG A 470 12.06 -45.04 29.62
CA ARG A 470 13.17 -45.68 30.30
C ARG A 470 14.45 -44.90 30.07
N ILE A 471 15.29 -44.80 31.08
CA ILE A 471 16.67 -44.33 30.99
C ILE A 471 17.58 -45.58 31.05
N GLU A 472 18.58 -45.66 30.16
CA GLU A 472 19.56 -46.75 30.18
C GLU A 472 20.54 -46.58 31.36
N ALA A 473 21.18 -47.67 31.79
CA ALA A 473 21.99 -47.69 33.01
C ALA A 473 23.17 -46.71 32.99
N ASP A 474 23.68 -46.39 31.80
CA ASP A 474 24.76 -45.43 31.59
C ASP A 474 24.32 -43.97 31.71
N ARG A 475 23.01 -43.71 31.89
CA ARG A 475 22.36 -42.37 31.87
C ARG A 475 22.60 -41.57 30.59
N THR A 476 23.35 -42.08 29.62
CA THR A 476 23.67 -41.37 28.36
C THR A 476 22.64 -41.64 27.28
N SER A 477 21.76 -42.62 27.47
CA SER A 477 20.70 -42.96 26.53
C SER A 477 19.34 -43.03 27.18
N VAL A 478 18.34 -42.49 26.49
CA VAL A 478 16.95 -42.44 26.91
C VAL A 478 16.06 -43.05 25.83
N ILE A 479 15.14 -43.92 26.24
CA ILE A 479 14.18 -44.58 25.36
C ILE A 479 12.86 -43.82 25.40
N CYS A 480 12.54 -43.19 24.27
CA CYS A 480 11.34 -42.43 24.05
C CYS A 480 10.28 -43.25 23.30
N ALA A 481 9.02 -43.18 23.73
CA ALA A 481 7.86 -43.69 23.00
C ALA A 481 7.04 -42.54 22.39
N SER A 482 6.22 -42.86 21.39
CA SER A 482 5.27 -41.94 20.75
C SER A 482 5.87 -40.79 19.92
N LEU A 483 7.20 -40.68 19.83
CA LEU A 483 7.87 -39.66 19.00
C LEU A 483 7.71 -39.93 17.49
N PHE A 484 7.64 -41.20 17.09
CA PHE A 484 7.48 -41.64 15.70
C PHE A 484 6.47 -42.78 15.58
N SER A 485 5.79 -42.87 14.44
CA SER A 485 4.95 -44.03 14.12
C SER A 485 5.81 -45.22 13.65
N LYS A 486 5.30 -46.45 13.77
CA LYS A 486 6.01 -47.68 13.36
C LYS A 486 6.42 -47.70 11.88
N GLN A 487 5.78 -46.90 11.03
CA GLN A 487 6.04 -46.81 9.59
C GLN A 487 6.97 -45.65 9.22
N SER A 488 7.46 -44.86 10.18
CA SER A 488 8.34 -43.71 9.91
C SER A 488 9.74 -44.15 9.51
N ASP A 489 10.30 -43.58 8.44
CA ASP A 489 11.70 -43.81 8.05
C ASP A 489 12.65 -43.06 8.99
N MET A 490 13.22 -43.78 9.95
CA MET A 490 14.11 -43.23 10.97
C MET A 490 15.42 -42.67 10.41
N ARG A 491 15.84 -43.08 9.19
CA ARG A 491 17.10 -42.62 8.58
C ARG A 491 17.15 -41.11 8.40
N VAL A 492 15.99 -40.48 8.16
CA VAL A 492 15.87 -39.03 7.97
C VAL A 492 16.11 -38.27 9.28
N PHE A 493 15.91 -38.91 10.43
CA PHE A 493 15.93 -38.26 11.75
C PHE A 493 17.18 -38.59 12.56
N LEU A 494 18.11 -39.39 12.02
CA LEU A 494 19.36 -39.72 12.69
C LEU A 494 20.16 -38.44 12.97
N SER A 495 20.73 -38.37 14.18
CA SER A 495 21.52 -37.24 14.67
C SER A 495 20.78 -35.91 14.79
N MET A 496 19.44 -35.90 14.67
CA MET A 496 18.65 -34.70 14.93
C MET A 496 18.64 -34.35 16.42
N ALA A 497 18.77 -33.06 16.71
CA ALA A 497 18.75 -32.52 18.07
C ALA A 497 17.33 -32.57 18.66
N VAL A 498 17.24 -32.95 19.93
CA VAL A 498 16.01 -32.98 20.72
C VAL A 498 16.27 -32.37 22.10
N SER A 499 15.22 -31.90 22.75
CA SER A 499 15.27 -31.39 24.13
C SER A 499 14.31 -32.15 25.03
N LEU A 500 14.69 -32.41 26.27
CA LEU A 500 13.81 -32.94 27.29
C LEU A 500 13.11 -31.78 28.03
N SER A 501 11.92 -32.03 28.58
CA SER A 501 11.21 -31.06 29.44
C SER A 501 12.03 -30.62 30.66
N THR A 502 13.02 -31.41 31.06
CA THR A 502 13.96 -31.11 32.14
C THR A 502 15.11 -30.19 31.73
N GLY A 503 15.17 -29.79 30.45
CA GLY A 503 16.17 -28.85 29.91
C GLY A 503 17.38 -29.51 29.24
N GLU A 504 17.50 -30.84 29.32
CA GLU A 504 18.60 -31.59 28.74
C GLU A 504 18.51 -31.64 27.20
N ARG A 505 19.66 -31.61 26.54
CA ARG A 505 19.77 -31.69 25.08
C ARG A 505 20.31 -33.06 24.67
N GLY A 506 19.67 -33.67 23.69
CA GLY A 506 20.04 -34.97 23.16
C GLY A 506 20.05 -35.01 21.63
N THR A 507 20.43 -36.16 21.09
CA THR A 507 20.40 -36.46 19.66
C THR A 507 19.76 -37.82 19.41
N ILE A 508 19.01 -37.95 18.32
CA ILE A 508 18.36 -39.21 17.95
C ILE A 508 19.41 -40.19 17.41
N GLU A 509 19.54 -41.37 18.02
CA GLU A 509 20.45 -42.41 17.54
C GLU A 509 19.77 -43.40 16.58
N GLY A 510 18.47 -43.65 16.76
CA GLY A 510 17.74 -44.57 15.91
C GLY A 510 16.61 -45.34 16.61
N PRO A 511 16.02 -46.32 15.94
CA PRO A 511 14.91 -47.11 16.48
C PRO A 511 15.38 -48.05 17.60
N PHE A 512 14.54 -48.21 18.62
CA PHE A 512 14.70 -49.17 19.70
C PHE A 512 13.63 -50.27 19.59
N GLY A 513 14.02 -51.42 19.02
CA GLY A 513 13.14 -52.58 18.84
C GLY A 513 12.04 -52.40 17.78
N LYS A 514 11.02 -53.27 17.81
CA LYS A 514 9.90 -53.30 16.83
C LYS A 514 8.67 -52.49 17.24
N SER A 515 8.72 -51.82 18.39
CA SER A 515 7.55 -51.16 19.01
C SER A 515 7.40 -49.67 18.65
N GLY A 516 8.20 -49.14 17.71
CA GLY A 516 8.20 -47.70 17.38
C GLY A 516 8.81 -46.81 18.47
N LYS A 517 9.60 -47.39 19.38
CA LYS A 517 10.39 -46.64 20.37
C LYS A 517 11.66 -46.12 19.70
N THR A 518 12.17 -45.00 20.20
CA THR A 518 13.36 -44.33 19.66
C THR A 518 14.38 -44.16 20.78
N ARG A 519 15.64 -44.44 20.48
CA ARG A 519 16.76 -44.16 21.36
C ARG A 519 17.27 -42.74 21.11
N VAL A 520 17.39 -41.97 22.18
CA VAL A 520 17.92 -40.61 22.21
C VAL A 520 19.15 -40.61 23.09
N ARG A 521 20.29 -40.15 22.57
CA ARG A 521 21.52 -39.98 23.33
C ARG A 521 21.58 -38.59 23.96
N ILE A 522 21.86 -38.53 25.25
CA ILE A 522 22.12 -37.31 26.03
C ILE A 522 23.61 -37.29 26.36
N PRO A 523 24.43 -36.46 25.67
CA PRO A 523 25.89 -36.48 25.81
C PRO A 523 26.39 -36.18 27.23
N GLN A 524 25.66 -35.36 27.98
CA GLN A 524 26.00 -34.96 29.35
C GLN A 524 25.39 -35.90 30.41
N GLY A 525 24.67 -36.93 29.98
CA GLY A 525 23.87 -37.79 30.84
C GLY A 525 22.57 -37.15 31.32
N ALA A 526 21.57 -37.96 31.63
CA ALA A 526 20.35 -37.53 32.30
C ALA A 526 20.67 -37.07 33.73
N SER A 527 20.22 -35.87 34.09
CA SER A 527 20.38 -35.28 35.42
C SER A 527 19.62 -36.05 36.48
N GLU A 528 20.04 -35.89 37.73
CA GLU A 528 19.37 -36.53 38.88
C GLU A 528 17.90 -36.10 39.01
N LYS A 529 17.57 -34.88 38.56
CA LYS A 529 16.18 -34.41 38.48
C LYS A 529 15.36 -35.23 37.50
N THR A 530 15.90 -35.51 36.32
CA THR A 530 15.25 -36.33 35.28
C THR A 530 15.08 -37.77 35.74
N VAL A 531 16.07 -38.34 36.44
CA VAL A 531 15.98 -39.71 36.98
C VAL A 531 14.92 -39.78 38.09
N ALA A 532 14.96 -38.85 39.06
CA ALA A 532 14.00 -38.81 40.16
C ALA A 532 12.56 -38.56 39.66
N ALA A 533 12.38 -37.68 38.68
CA ALA A 533 11.08 -37.42 38.06
C ALA A 533 10.51 -38.69 37.40
N LEU A 534 11.34 -39.46 36.68
CA LEU A 534 10.89 -40.71 36.06
C LEU A 534 10.55 -41.79 37.09
N GLU A 535 11.32 -41.91 38.17
CA GLU A 535 11.07 -42.85 39.27
C GLU A 535 9.82 -42.47 40.08
N ALA A 536 9.53 -41.18 40.21
CA ALA A 536 8.30 -40.64 40.79
C ALA A 536 7.06 -40.84 39.89
N GLY A 537 7.23 -41.37 38.68
CA GLY A 537 6.15 -41.58 37.71
C GLY A 537 5.75 -40.32 36.94
N GLU A 538 6.56 -39.26 36.97
CA GLU A 538 6.31 -38.05 36.20
C GLU A 538 6.57 -38.28 34.71
N THR A 539 5.77 -37.62 33.86
CA THR A 539 5.92 -37.73 32.41
C THR A 539 6.95 -36.74 31.91
N ILE A 540 8.12 -37.24 31.53
CA ILE A 540 9.17 -36.44 30.91
C ILE A 540 8.96 -36.45 29.41
N THR A 541 8.80 -35.28 28.80
CA THR A 541 8.59 -35.16 27.36
C THR A 541 9.91 -34.97 26.64
N VAL A 542 10.02 -35.57 25.46
CA VAL A 542 11.09 -35.31 24.49
C VAL A 542 10.47 -34.52 23.36
N GLU A 543 11.01 -33.35 23.09
CA GLU A 543 10.56 -32.45 22.03
C GLU A 543 11.56 -32.44 20.87
N LEU A 544 11.04 -32.60 19.67
CA LEU A 544 11.77 -32.51 18.41
C LEU A 544 11.17 -31.38 17.58
N TRP A 545 11.94 -30.31 17.44
CA TRP A 545 11.60 -29.15 16.62
C TRP A 545 12.38 -29.21 15.31
N MET A 546 11.68 -29.04 14.19
CA MET A 546 12.26 -29.20 12.86
C MET A 546 11.77 -28.12 11.89
N LYS A 547 12.66 -27.66 11.02
CA LYS A 547 12.33 -26.90 9.81
C LYS A 547 12.30 -27.85 8.62
N LYS A 548 11.14 -27.99 7.97
CA LYS A 548 11.02 -28.70 6.68
C LYS A 548 11.11 -27.67 5.56
N TYR A 549 12.26 -27.59 4.90
CA TYR A 549 12.48 -26.69 3.78
C TYR A 549 11.69 -27.14 2.56
N ILE A 550 10.99 -26.21 1.92
CA ILE A 550 10.09 -26.49 0.80
C ILE A 550 10.89 -26.66 -0.48
N ASN A 551 11.90 -25.82 -0.69
CA ASN A 551 12.72 -25.77 -1.90
C ASN A 551 13.57 -27.05 -2.06
N THR A 552 14.13 -27.56 -0.96
CA THR A 552 15.06 -28.70 -0.97
C THR A 552 14.46 -29.99 -0.44
N ASN A 553 13.24 -29.96 0.12
CA ASN A 553 12.66 -31.03 0.92
C ASN A 553 13.53 -31.50 2.10
N LYS A 554 14.56 -30.74 2.48
CA LYS A 554 15.45 -31.06 3.60
C LYS A 554 14.73 -30.83 4.92
N LEU A 555 14.95 -31.72 5.88
CA LEU A 555 14.48 -31.57 7.25
C LEU A 555 15.68 -31.30 8.15
N VAL A 556 15.62 -30.22 8.93
CA VAL A 556 16.71 -29.81 9.84
C VAL A 556 16.14 -29.58 11.22
N SER A 557 16.72 -30.23 12.23
CA SER A 557 16.32 -30.02 13.63
C SER A 557 16.90 -28.72 14.18
N TYR A 558 16.16 -28.06 15.07
CA TYR A 558 16.66 -26.94 15.87
C TYR A 558 16.13 -27.07 17.30
N ILE A 559 16.64 -26.25 18.22
CA ILE A 559 16.11 -26.12 19.58
C ILE A 559 15.59 -24.69 19.69
N PRO A 560 14.32 -24.47 20.09
CA PRO A 560 13.73 -23.14 20.21
C PRO A 560 14.45 -22.23 21.20
#